data_AF-A0A949SFE8-F1
#
_entry.id   AF-A0A949SFE8-F1
#
_cell.length_a   1.000
_cell.length_b   1.000
_cell.length_c   1.000
_cell.angle_alpha   90.00
_cell.angle_beta   90.00
_cell.angle_gamma   90.00
#
_symmetry.space_group_name_H-M   'P 1'
#
loop_
_entity.id
_entity.type
_entity.pdbx_description
1 polymer ?
#
loop_
_entity_poly.entity_id
_entity_poly.type
_entity_poly.pdbx_seq_one_letter_code
_entity_poly.pdbx_strand_id
1 'polypeptide(L)' 'MNKKKLIALAIVAILILLPFRMAFINFTIETEFLQVIAMTVVVLGSVVAVLMYNQGAEESEHH' A
#
# COMPACT_ATOMS: atom_id res chain seq x y z
N MET A 1 -8.40 17.67 5.78
CA MET A 1 -8.39 16.38 5.05
C MET A 1 -8.99 15.31 5.95
N ASN A 2 -9.98 14.54 5.50
CA ASN A 2 -10.64 13.52 6.33
C ASN A 2 -9.62 12.48 6.84
N LYS A 3 -9.78 12.01 8.09
CA LYS A 3 -8.85 11.07 8.74
C LYS A 3 -8.59 9.82 7.90
N LYS A 4 -9.62 9.31 7.21
CA LYS A 4 -9.54 8.18 6.28
C LYS A 4 -8.60 8.44 5.09
N LYS A 5 -8.65 9.65 4.51
CA LYS A 5 -7.76 10.07 3.41
C LYS A 5 -6.30 10.20 3.86
N LEU A 6 -6.08 10.60 5.12
CA LEU A 6 -4.75 10.72 5.71
C LEU A 6 -4.13 9.33 5.99
N ILE A 7 -4.95 8.37 6.44
CA ILE A 7 -4.54 6.97 6.61
C ILE A 7 -4.21 6.31 5.26
N ALA A 8 -5.04 6.53 4.23
CA ALA A 8 -4.78 6.02 2.89
C ALA A 8 -3.45 6.55 2.32
N LEU A 9 -3.16 7.85 2.53
CA LEU A 9 -1.90 8.46 2.12
C LEU A 9 -0.70 7.82 2.83
N ALA A 10 -0.82 7.55 4.13
CA ALA A 10 0.23 6.89 4.90
C ALA A 10 0.49 5.45 4.44
N ILE A 11 -0.57 4.70 4.12
CA ILE A 11 -0.46 3.35 3.54
C ILE A 11 0.29 3.40 2.21
N VAL A 12 -0.10 4.29 1.30
CA VAL A 12 0.57 4.45 0.00
C VAL A 12 2.05 4.82 0.16
N ALA A 13 2.38 5.73 1.08
CA ALA A 13 3.77 6.11 1.34
C ALA A 13 4.63 4.91 1.81
N ILE A 14 4.10 4.09 2.72
CA ILE A 14 4.78 2.88 3.20
C ILE A 14 4.96 1.85 2.07
N LEU A 15 3.93 1.67 1.25
CA LEU A 15 3.94 0.72 0.14
C LEU A 15 4.87 1.11 -1.00
N ILE A 16 5.20 2.39 -1.16
CA ILE A 16 6.21 2.84 -2.12
C ILE A 16 7.63 2.61 -1.56
N LEU A 17 7.84 2.87 -0.27
CA LEU A 17 9.17 2.79 0.35
C LEU A 17 9.67 1.35 0.56
N LEU A 18 8.78 0.40 0.82
CA LEU A 18 9.12 -1.02 1.03
C LEU A 18 9.73 -1.73 -0.20
N PRO A 19 9.07 -1.74 -1.38
CA PRO A 19 9.62 -2.37 -2.58
C PRO A 19 10.86 -1.64 -3.09
N PHE A 20 10.99 -0.32 -2.86
CA PHE A 20 12.21 0.42 -3.19
C PHE A 20 13.44 -0.09 -2.45
N ARG A 21 13.32 -0.60 -1.22
CA ARG A 21 14.46 -1.26 -0.54
C ARG A 21 14.80 -2.62 -1.15
N MET A 22 13.79 -3.42 -1.50
CA MET A 22 14.01 -4.77 -2.06
C MET A 22 14.62 -4.73 -3.47
N ALA A 23 14.34 -3.69 -4.26
CA ALA A 23 14.87 -3.55 -5.63
C ALA A 23 16.40 -3.41 -5.71
N PHE A 24 17.08 -3.08 -4.61
CA PHE A 24 18.55 -2.92 -4.55
C PHE A 24 19.28 -4.07 -3.83
N ILE A 25 18.59 -5.13 -3.42
CA ILE A 25 19.18 -6.28 -2.73
C ILE A 25 19.50 -7.37 -3.76
N ASN A 26 20.72 -7.92 -3.75
CA ASN A 26 21.10 -9.06 -4.58
C ASN A 26 20.27 -10.30 -4.19
N PHE A 27 19.51 -10.85 -5.15
CA PHE A 27 18.58 -11.93 -4.91
C PHE A 27 19.27 -13.30 -4.79
N THR A 28 19.12 -13.98 -3.66
CA THR A 28 19.31 -15.43 -3.48
C THR A 28 17.95 -16.15 -3.45
N ILE A 29 17.91 -17.48 -3.61
CA ILE A 29 16.65 -18.26 -3.71
C ILE A 29 15.70 -18.00 -2.51
N GLU A 30 16.21 -17.83 -1.29
CA GLU A 30 15.38 -17.47 -0.12
C GLU A 30 14.75 -16.08 -0.23
N THR A 31 15.42 -15.14 -0.90
CA THR A 31 14.91 -13.77 -1.07
C THR A 31 13.84 -13.66 -2.16
N GLU A 32 13.79 -14.59 -3.11
CA GLU A 32 12.76 -14.62 -4.17
C GLU A 32 11.36 -14.91 -3.60
N PHE A 33 11.25 -15.88 -2.68
CA PHE A 33 9.99 -16.17 -2.00
C PHE A 33 9.52 -14.97 -1.15
N LEU A 34 10.45 -14.33 -0.44
CA LEU A 34 10.17 -13.15 0.37
C LEU A 34 9.75 -11.94 -0.50
N GLN A 35 10.30 -11.83 -1.71
CA GLN A 35 9.91 -10.82 -2.70
C GLN A 35 8.48 -11.04 -3.19
N VAL A 36 8.07 -12.28 -3.46
CA VAL A 36 6.69 -12.59 -3.88
C VAL A 36 5.69 -12.22 -2.78
N ILE A 37 6.01 -12.53 -1.51
CA ILE A 37 5.18 -12.13 -0.36
C ILE A 37 5.12 -10.60 -0.26
N ALA A 38 6.25 -9.92 -0.36
CA ALA A 38 6.31 -8.45 -0.30
C ALA A 38 5.49 -7.79 -1.41
N MET A 39 5.60 -8.28 -2.65
CA MET A 39 4.78 -7.80 -3.77
C MET A 39 3.29 -8.05 -3.55
N THR A 40 2.92 -9.21 -3.02
CA THR A 40 1.53 -9.54 -2.69
C THR A 40 0.95 -8.55 -1.67
N VAL A 41 1.71 -8.25 -0.60
CA VAL A 41 1.31 -7.26 0.41
C VAL A 41 1.16 -5.86 -0.20
N VAL A 42 2.06 -5.47 -1.11
CA VAL A 42 1.98 -4.17 -1.79
C VAL A 42 0.73 -4.05 -2.64
N VAL A 43 0.40 -5.08 -3.43
CA VAL A 43 -0.79 -5.08 -4.27
C VAL A 43 -2.06 -5.02 -3.42
N LEU A 44 -2.19 -5.88 -2.40
CA LEU A 44 -3.36 -5.91 -1.53
C LEU A 44 -3.51 -4.60 -0.75
N GLY A 45 -2.41 -4.07 -0.19
CA GLY A 45 -2.42 -2.80 0.52
C GLY A 45 -2.84 -1.63 -0.37
N SER A 46 -2.44 -1.65 -1.65
CA SER A 46 -2.80 -0.64 -2.63
C SER A 46 -4.31 -0.68 -2.95
N VAL A 47 -4.86 -1.88 -3.14
CA VAL A 47 -6.31 -2.06 -3.36
C VAL A 47 -7.11 -1.55 -2.15
N VAL A 48 -6.72 -1.92 -0.94
CA VAL A 48 -7.37 -1.44 0.30
C VAL A 48 -7.26 0.08 0.42
N ALA A 49 -6.10 0.67 0.13
CA ALA A 49 -5.90 2.12 0.19
C ALA A 49 -6.82 2.87 -0.80
N VAL A 50 -6.97 2.36 -2.03
CA VAL A 50 -7.88 2.93 -3.03
C VAL A 50 -9.34 2.82 -2.57
N LEU A 51 -9.74 1.66 -2.05
CA LEU A 51 -11.10 1.47 -1.52
C LEU A 51 -11.40 2.42 -0.36
N MET A 52 -10.47 2.55 0.59
CA MET A 52 -10.61 3.48 1.72
C MET A 52 -10.64 4.95 1.28
N TYR A 53 -9.87 5.32 0.25
CA TYR A 53 -9.87 6.67 -0.30
C TYR A 53 -11.22 7.00 -0.96
N ASN A 54 -11.79 6.05 -1.70
CA ASN A 54 -13.06 6.22 -2.41
C ASN A 54 -14.29 6.13 -1.49
N GLN A 55 -14.34 5.21 -0.52
CA GLN A 55 -15.43 5.13 0.46
C GLN A 55 -15.51 6.38 1.37
N GLY A 56 -14.37 7.03 1.63
CA GLY A 56 -14.35 8.31 2.34
C GLY A 56 -14.91 9.48 1.52
N ALA A 57 -15.21 9.32 0.23
CA ALA A 57 -15.89 10.32 -0.59
C ALA A 57 -17.41 10.23 -0.41
N GLU A 58 -17.98 9.03 -0.45
CA GLU A 58 -19.44 8.79 -0.35
C GLU A 58 -20.02 9.20 1.01
N GLU A 59 -19.27 9.01 2.10
CA GLU A 59 -19.70 9.41 3.46
C GLU A 59 -19.66 10.94 3.68
N SER A 60 -19.05 11.69 2.75
CA SER A 60 -18.91 13.15 2.84
C SER A 60 -19.98 13.91 2.06
N GLU A 61 -20.77 13.24 1.22
CA GLU A 61 -21.80 13.88 0.39
C GLU A 61 -23.22 13.85 1.01
N HIS A 62 -23.37 13.20 2.16
CA HIS A 62 -24.65 13.08 2.88
C HIS A 62 -24.78 13.97 4.13
N HIS A 63 -23.92 14.98 4.31
CA HIS A 63 -23.99 15.93 5.44
C HIS A 63 -23.97 17.39 4.97
#